data_AF-A0A1U8ACS4-F1
#
_entry.id   AF-A0A1U8ACS4-F1
#
_cell.length_a   1.000
_cell.length_b   1.000
_cell.length_c   1.000
_cell.angle_alpha   90.00
_cell.angle_beta   90.00
_cell.angle_gamma   90.00
#
_symmetry.space_group_name_H-M   'P 1'
#
loop_
_entity.id
_entity.type
_entity.pdbx_description
1 polymer ?
#
loop_
_entity_poly.entity_id
_entity_poly.type
_entity_poly.pdbx_seq_one_letter_code
_entity_poly.pdbx_strand_id
1 'polypeptide(L)'
;MAGDQSMKLALLLYCSLLVLHFSTTSVHALNIGIQATNTAITVSKECSRKCESEFCAVPPFLRYGKYCGLLYSGCPGEKPCDGLDACCMKHDACIQAKNNDYLSQQCSQEFINCMTHFRDSRGRTFKGNKCSVDEVVDVLTLVMDAALLAGRVFHKP
;
A
#
# COMPACT_ATOMS: atom_id res chain seq x y z
N MET A 1 25.50 -44.87 35.90
CA MET A 1 24.81 -43.57 35.82
C MET A 1 25.61 -42.59 34.94
N ALA A 2 25.82 -42.92 33.66
CA ALA A 2 26.69 -42.14 32.76
C ALA A 2 25.97 -41.61 31.49
N GLY A 3 24.76 -42.12 31.18
CA GLY A 3 24.01 -41.72 29.98
C GLY A 3 23.25 -40.40 30.10
N ASP A 4 22.82 -40.01 31.31
CA ASP A 4 21.97 -38.84 31.53
C ASP A 4 22.71 -37.50 31.37
N GLN A 5 24.02 -37.46 31.70
CA GLN A 5 24.84 -36.26 31.53
C GLN A 5 25.23 -36.01 30.07
N SER A 6 25.43 -37.07 29.28
CA SER A 6 25.77 -36.96 27.86
C SER A 6 24.63 -36.37 27.03
N MET A 7 23.38 -36.74 27.35
CA MET A 7 22.18 -36.22 26.68
C MET A 7 21.95 -34.72 26.98
N LYS A 8 22.17 -34.30 28.22
CA LYS A 8 22.06 -32.88 28.63
C LYS A 8 23.13 -32.02 27.96
N LEU A 9 24.36 -32.52 27.84
CA LEU A 9 25.44 -31.80 27.16
C LEU A 9 25.19 -31.69 25.65
N ALA A 10 24.69 -32.75 25.02
CA ALA A 10 24.30 -32.72 23.61
C ALA A 10 23.15 -31.73 23.33
N LEU A 11 22.16 -31.66 24.23
CA LEU A 11 21.06 -30.70 24.13
C LEU A 11 21.54 -29.26 24.29
N LEU A 12 22.44 -29.00 25.24
CA LEU A 12 23.03 -27.66 25.44
C LEU A 12 23.86 -27.21 24.24
N LEU A 13 24.64 -28.13 23.64
CA LEU A 13 25.41 -27.84 22.43
C LEU A 13 24.50 -27.58 21.23
N TYR A 14 23.44 -28.38 21.06
CA TYR A 14 22.45 -28.19 20.01
C TYR A 14 21.68 -26.86 20.14
N CYS A 15 21.24 -26.52 21.35
CA CYS A 15 20.62 -25.22 21.63
C CYS A 15 21.58 -24.06 21.36
N SER A 16 22.86 -24.19 21.72
CA SER A 16 23.87 -23.15 21.48
C SER A 16 24.14 -22.95 19.98
N LEU A 17 24.18 -24.04 19.19
CA LEU A 17 24.34 -23.98 17.74
C LEU A 17 23.11 -23.39 17.04
N LEU A 18 21.90 -23.68 17.53
CA LEU A 18 20.67 -23.05 17.04
C LEU A 18 20.68 -21.53 17.30
N VAL A 19 21.05 -21.10 18.51
CA VAL A 19 21.15 -19.66 18.85
C VAL A 19 22.18 -18.94 17.98
N LEU A 20 23.33 -19.57 17.70
CA LEU A 20 24.33 -19.03 16.79
C LEU A 20 23.79 -18.94 15.35
N HIS A 21 23.04 -19.92 14.87
CA HIS A 21 22.40 -19.86 13.56
C HIS A 21 21.36 -18.72 13.44
N PHE A 22 20.52 -18.51 14.45
CA PHE A 22 19.59 -17.37 14.48
C PHE A 22 20.28 -16.01 14.62
N SER A 23 21.47 -15.96 15.22
CA SER A 23 22.29 -14.74 15.30
C SER A 23 22.96 -14.38 13.96
N THR A 24 23.15 -15.38 13.07
CA THR A 24 23.76 -15.20 11.74
C THR A 24 22.77 -14.94 10.62
N THR A 25 21.46 -15.07 10.85
CA THR A 25 20.48 -14.58 9.90
C THR A 25 20.56 -13.06 9.91
N SER A 26 21.30 -12.52 8.95
CA SER A 26 21.35 -11.10 8.65
C SER A 26 19.94 -10.56 8.67
N VAL A 27 19.65 -9.69 9.63
CA VAL A 27 18.48 -8.83 9.60
C VAL A 27 18.75 -7.79 8.52
N HIS A 28 18.80 -8.24 7.26
CA HIS A 28 18.41 -7.39 6.16
C HIS A 28 16.90 -7.20 6.29
N ALA A 29 16.54 -6.40 7.30
CA ALA A 29 15.30 -5.65 7.27
C ALA A 29 15.21 -5.07 5.86
N LEU A 30 14.05 -5.23 5.23
CA LEU A 30 13.72 -4.55 3.98
C LEU A 30 13.69 -3.05 4.30
N ASN A 31 14.87 -2.45 4.36
CA ASN A 31 15.04 -1.02 4.50
C ASN A 31 14.63 -0.46 3.14
N ILE A 32 13.35 -0.08 3.00
CA ILE A 32 12.96 0.95 2.02
C ILE A 32 13.46 2.29 2.57
N GLY A 33 14.77 2.35 2.82
CA GLY A 33 15.47 3.53 3.27
C GLY A 33 15.68 4.39 2.04
N ILE A 34 14.85 5.41 1.89
CA ILE A 34 15.27 6.63 1.22
C ILE A 34 16.40 7.20 2.11
N GLN A 35 17.62 6.74 1.88
CA GLN A 35 18.83 7.38 2.40
C GLN A 35 19.06 8.62 1.54
N ALA A 36 18.47 9.72 1.97
CA ALA A 36 18.71 11.05 1.41
C ALA A 36 20.12 11.53 1.82
N THR A 37 21.16 10.97 1.21
CA THR A 37 22.52 11.51 1.26
C THR A 37 22.70 12.45 0.06
N ASN A 38 22.36 13.73 0.26
CA ASN A 38 22.80 14.95 -0.46
C ASN A 38 23.06 14.93 -1.99
N THR A 39 22.55 13.94 -2.69
CA THR A 39 22.23 14.02 -4.11
C THR A 39 20.77 14.42 -4.15
N ALA A 40 20.41 15.42 -4.95
CA ALA A 40 19.02 15.61 -5.30
C ALA A 40 18.58 14.34 -6.02
N ILE A 41 18.11 13.34 -5.27
CA ILE A 41 17.36 12.22 -5.80
C ILE A 41 16.07 12.88 -6.28
N THR A 42 16.09 13.38 -7.51
CA THR A 42 14.89 13.42 -8.33
C THR A 42 14.43 11.97 -8.37
N VAL A 43 13.56 11.60 -7.41
CA VAL A 43 12.59 10.55 -7.67
C VAL A 43 11.90 11.06 -8.91
N SER A 44 12.30 10.53 -10.06
CA SER A 44 11.49 10.61 -11.26
C SER A 44 10.14 10.12 -10.76
N LYS A 45 9.21 11.05 -10.50
CA LYS A 45 7.84 10.72 -10.16
C LYS A 45 7.32 10.08 -11.42
N GLU A 46 7.57 8.78 -11.56
CA GLU A 46 7.04 7.98 -12.63
C GLU A 46 5.53 8.03 -12.43
N CYS A 47 4.94 8.93 -13.18
CA CYS A 47 3.52 9.15 -13.20
C CYS A 47 2.93 8.36 -14.36
N SER A 48 1.71 7.87 -14.20
CA SER A 48 1.07 7.07 -15.22
C SER A 48 0.45 7.92 -16.32
N ARG A 49 0.60 7.46 -17.57
CA ARG A 49 -0.19 7.92 -18.72
C ARG A 49 -1.08 6.80 -19.29
N LYS A 50 -1.05 5.61 -18.68
CA LYS A 50 -1.70 4.40 -19.18
C LYS A 50 -2.75 3.94 -18.18
N CYS A 51 -3.89 3.49 -18.69
CA CYS A 51 -4.92 2.85 -17.88
C CYS A 51 -4.49 1.42 -17.56
N GLU A 52 -3.99 1.21 -16.35
CA GLU A 52 -3.58 -0.10 -15.85
C GLU A 52 -4.76 -0.84 -15.22
N SER A 53 -4.65 -2.18 -15.18
CA SER A 53 -5.60 -3.06 -14.52
C SER A 53 -4.85 -4.29 -14.02
N GLU A 54 -3.88 -4.06 -13.13
CA GLU A 54 -2.94 -5.06 -12.62
C GLU A 54 -3.09 -5.22 -11.11
N PHE A 55 -2.87 -6.45 -10.62
CA PHE A 55 -2.93 -6.78 -9.19
C PHE A 55 -4.24 -6.35 -8.50
N CYS A 56 -5.37 -6.53 -9.18
CA CYS A 56 -6.70 -6.01 -8.83
C CYS A 56 -7.15 -6.30 -7.38
N ALA A 57 -6.69 -7.41 -6.79
CA ALA A 57 -7.06 -7.86 -5.46
C ALA A 57 -5.93 -7.71 -4.41
N VAL A 58 -4.79 -7.12 -4.78
CA VAL A 58 -3.58 -7.09 -3.95
C VAL A 58 -3.20 -5.64 -3.65
N PRO A 59 -3.76 -5.02 -2.59
CA PRO A 59 -3.64 -3.58 -2.36
C PRO A 59 -2.22 -3.00 -2.38
N PRO A 60 -1.16 -3.67 -1.87
CA PRO A 60 0.21 -3.18 -2.00
C PRO A 60 0.74 -3.01 -3.44
N PHE A 61 0.18 -3.76 -4.40
CA PHE A 61 0.62 -3.77 -5.79
C PHE A 61 -0.45 -3.32 -6.79
N LEU A 62 -1.67 -3.08 -6.30
CA LEU A 62 -2.83 -2.70 -7.12
C LEU A 62 -2.51 -1.46 -7.94
N ARG A 63 -2.72 -1.58 -9.26
CA ARG A 63 -2.68 -0.47 -10.22
C ARG A 63 -3.93 -0.52 -11.07
N TYR A 64 -4.84 0.41 -10.82
CA TYR A 64 -6.08 0.57 -11.56
C TYR A 64 -6.16 1.97 -12.16
N GLY A 65 -6.49 2.06 -13.45
CA GLY A 65 -6.52 3.33 -14.17
C GLY A 65 -5.15 3.99 -14.18
N LYS A 66 -5.09 5.30 -13.93
CA LYS A 66 -3.85 6.06 -13.81
C LYS A 66 -3.55 6.50 -12.38
N TYR A 67 -4.52 6.45 -11.49
CA TYR A 67 -4.48 7.10 -10.18
C TYR A 67 -4.76 6.15 -9.01
N CYS A 68 -5.34 4.97 -9.22
CA CYS A 68 -5.62 4.07 -8.10
C CYS A 68 -4.42 3.15 -7.84
N GLY A 69 -3.66 3.44 -6.79
CA GLY A 69 -2.60 2.57 -6.30
C GLY A 69 -1.74 3.23 -5.22
N LEU A 70 -1.01 2.42 -4.46
CA LEU A 70 -0.07 2.93 -3.45
C LEU A 70 1.15 3.57 -4.14
N LEU A 71 1.44 4.84 -3.80
CA LEU A 71 2.55 5.61 -4.39
C LEU A 71 2.52 5.62 -5.93
N TYR A 72 1.31 5.55 -6.50
CA TYR A 72 1.06 5.48 -7.93
C TYR A 72 0.03 6.55 -8.29
N SER A 73 0.34 7.41 -9.25
CA SER A 73 -0.56 8.50 -9.65
C SER A 73 -0.33 8.90 -11.10
N GLY A 74 -1.31 9.58 -11.71
CA GLY A 74 -1.26 9.99 -13.11
C GLY A 74 -0.43 11.25 -13.34
N CYS A 75 0.08 11.41 -14.57
CA CYS A 75 0.87 12.59 -14.91
C CYS A 75 0.04 13.88 -14.93
N PRO A 76 0.66 15.06 -14.74
CA PRO A 76 -0.02 16.34 -14.89
C PRO A 76 -0.74 16.44 -16.24
N GLY A 77 -2.03 16.79 -16.20
CA GLY A 77 -2.88 16.93 -17.38
C GLY A 77 -3.50 15.63 -17.91
N GLU A 78 -3.13 14.47 -17.37
CA GLU A 78 -3.82 13.22 -17.72
C GLU A 78 -5.26 13.23 -17.19
N LYS A 79 -6.18 12.70 -18.00
CA LYS A 79 -7.56 12.45 -17.58
C LYS A 79 -7.67 11.07 -16.93
N PRO A 80 -8.54 10.89 -15.93
CA PRO A 80 -8.83 9.58 -15.37
C PRO A 80 -9.46 8.67 -16.43
N CYS A 81 -9.22 7.38 -16.29
CA CYS A 81 -9.67 6.35 -17.22
C CYS A 81 -11.18 6.10 -17.13
N ASP A 82 -11.75 6.21 -15.93
CA ASP A 82 -13.18 6.08 -15.66
C ASP A 82 -13.57 6.85 -14.38
N GLY A 83 -14.80 6.61 -13.89
CA GLY A 83 -15.30 7.26 -12.68
C GLY A 83 -14.61 6.81 -11.38
N LEU A 84 -14.14 5.55 -11.30
CA LEU A 84 -13.39 5.06 -10.14
C LEU A 84 -12.00 5.69 -10.10
N ASP A 85 -11.32 5.73 -11.24
CA ASP A 85 -10.02 6.39 -11.39
C ASP A 85 -10.11 7.90 -11.12
N ALA A 86 -11.24 8.53 -11.41
CA ALA A 86 -11.50 9.92 -11.04
C ALA A 86 -11.60 10.12 -9.51
N CYS A 87 -12.17 9.16 -8.78
CA CYS A 87 -12.18 9.18 -7.32
C CYS A 87 -10.75 9.11 -6.77
N CYS A 88 -9.91 8.23 -7.32
CA CYS A 88 -8.50 8.11 -6.94
C CYS A 88 -7.70 9.39 -7.25
N MET A 89 -7.89 9.98 -8.44
CA MET A 89 -7.28 11.26 -8.80
C MET A 89 -7.63 12.37 -7.80
N LYS A 90 -8.90 12.44 -7.36
CA LYS A 90 -9.34 13.41 -6.35
C LYS A 90 -8.71 13.12 -4.99
N HIS A 91 -8.62 11.85 -4.60
CA HIS A 91 -7.98 11.42 -3.36
C HIS A 91 -6.50 11.82 -3.33
N ASP A 92 -5.74 11.51 -4.37
CA ASP A 92 -4.32 11.87 -4.47
C ASP A 92 -4.10 13.38 -4.33
N ALA A 93 -4.94 14.18 -5.00
CA ALA A 93 -4.90 15.64 -4.89
C ALA A 93 -5.22 16.13 -3.46
N CYS A 94 -6.18 15.48 -2.78
CA CYS A 94 -6.51 15.78 -1.39
C CYS A 94 -5.31 15.50 -0.47
N ILE A 95 -4.68 14.32 -0.61
CA ILE A 95 -3.50 13.94 0.17
C ILE A 95 -2.35 14.93 -0.05
N GLN A 96 -2.09 15.31 -1.31
CA GLN A 96 -1.08 16.31 -1.64
C GLN A 96 -1.36 17.67 -0.97
N ALA A 97 -2.63 18.12 -0.98
CA ALA A 97 -3.05 19.36 -0.34
C ALA A 97 -2.97 19.30 1.20
N LYS A 98 -2.93 18.11 1.79
CA LYS A 98 -2.78 17.87 3.24
C LYS A 98 -1.34 17.51 3.62
N ASN A 99 -0.34 18.04 2.91
CA ASN A 99 1.08 17.78 3.16
C ASN A 99 1.47 16.29 3.08
N ASN A 100 0.82 15.53 2.19
CA ASN A 100 0.99 14.08 2.02
C ASN A 100 0.54 13.25 3.24
N ASP A 101 -0.42 13.74 4.03
CA ASP A 101 -1.03 12.99 5.13
C ASP A 101 -2.00 11.91 4.61
N TYR A 102 -1.49 10.70 4.39
CA TYR A 102 -2.27 9.51 4.01
C TYR A 102 -3.27 9.03 5.08
N LEU A 103 -3.19 9.55 6.32
CA LEU A 103 -4.13 9.24 7.40
C LEU A 103 -5.18 10.35 7.58
N SER A 104 -5.27 11.27 6.62
CA SER A 104 -6.25 12.34 6.64
C SER A 104 -7.66 11.78 6.58
N GLN A 105 -8.39 11.90 7.70
CA GLN A 105 -9.76 11.39 7.79
C GLN A 105 -10.70 12.01 6.75
N GLN A 106 -10.48 13.28 6.41
CA GLN A 106 -11.23 13.97 5.38
C GLN A 106 -11.03 13.30 4.01
N CYS A 107 -9.77 13.09 3.60
CA CYS A 107 -9.48 12.52 2.29
C CYS A 107 -10.00 11.09 2.17
N SER A 108 -9.81 10.26 3.20
CA SER A 108 -10.32 8.87 3.20
C SER A 108 -11.86 8.83 3.15
N GLN A 109 -12.56 9.68 3.92
CA GLN A 109 -14.03 9.70 3.92
C GLN A 109 -14.60 10.21 2.58
N GLU A 110 -14.02 11.27 2.02
CA GLU A 110 -14.43 11.77 0.70
C GLU A 110 -14.20 10.72 -0.39
N PHE A 111 -13.12 9.95 -0.30
CA PHE A 111 -12.82 8.90 -1.26
C PHE A 111 -13.82 7.72 -1.17
N ILE A 112 -14.12 7.24 0.05
CA ILE A 112 -15.14 6.20 0.27
C ILE A 112 -16.51 6.64 -0.27
N ASN A 113 -16.91 7.89 -0.01
CA ASN A 113 -18.17 8.43 -0.52
C ASN A 113 -18.18 8.47 -2.06
N CYS A 114 -17.07 8.85 -2.68
CA CYS A 114 -16.93 8.88 -4.13
C CYS A 114 -17.07 7.47 -4.75
N MET A 115 -16.36 6.49 -4.20
CA MET A 115 -16.44 5.10 -4.66
C MET A 115 -17.85 4.51 -4.50
N THR A 116 -18.52 4.84 -3.39
CA THR A 116 -19.91 4.44 -3.14
C THR A 116 -20.84 4.99 -4.22
N HIS A 117 -20.76 6.30 -4.52
CA HIS A 117 -21.56 6.91 -5.58
C HIS A 117 -21.25 6.33 -6.97
N PHE A 118 -19.98 6.07 -7.27
CA PHE A 118 -19.57 5.43 -8.52
C PHE A 118 -20.21 4.03 -8.67
N ARG A 119 -20.19 3.22 -7.62
CA ARG A 119 -20.83 1.90 -7.58
C ARG A 119 -22.35 1.99 -7.75
N ASP A 120 -23.00 2.89 -6.99
CA ASP A 120 -24.45 3.06 -7.01
C ASP A 120 -24.97 3.54 -8.36
N SER A 121 -24.20 4.39 -9.05
CA SER A 121 -24.51 4.86 -10.41
C SER A 121 -24.23 3.83 -11.51
N ARG A 122 -23.71 2.64 -11.16
CA ARG A 122 -23.26 1.60 -12.10
C ARG A 122 -22.31 2.16 -13.17
N GLY A 123 -21.33 2.93 -12.72
CA GLY A 123 -20.36 3.59 -13.59
C GLY A 123 -19.67 2.62 -14.54
N ARG A 124 -19.48 3.04 -15.80
CA ARG A 124 -18.80 2.23 -16.82
C ARG A 124 -17.28 2.31 -16.63
N THR A 125 -16.60 1.20 -16.87
CA THR A 125 -15.13 1.11 -16.88
C THR A 125 -14.54 1.45 -18.26
N PHE A 126 -13.24 1.74 -18.30
CA PHE A 126 -12.46 1.90 -19.53
C PHE A 126 -12.31 0.59 -20.32
N LYS A 127 -12.09 0.72 -21.63
CA LYS A 127 -11.92 -0.41 -22.57
C LYS A 127 -10.64 -1.19 -22.25
N GLY A 128 -10.76 -2.52 -22.18
CA GLY A 128 -9.62 -3.42 -21.97
C GLY A 128 -9.24 -3.62 -20.49
N ASN A 129 -10.03 -3.07 -19.56
CA ASN A 129 -9.90 -3.37 -18.14
C ASN A 129 -10.03 -4.88 -17.89
N LYS A 130 -9.06 -5.44 -17.15
CA LYS A 130 -9.02 -6.86 -16.76
C LYS A 130 -9.49 -7.11 -15.32
N CYS A 131 -9.69 -6.07 -14.53
CA CYS A 131 -10.15 -6.15 -13.15
C CYS A 131 -11.67 -6.20 -13.07
N SER A 132 -12.19 -6.90 -12.06
CA SER A 132 -13.56 -6.64 -11.56
C SER A 132 -13.57 -5.29 -10.86
N VAL A 133 -14.41 -4.38 -11.33
CA VAL A 133 -14.49 -3.02 -10.78
C VAL A 133 -15.01 -3.05 -9.34
N ASP A 134 -16.02 -3.88 -9.06
CA ASP A 134 -16.58 -4.02 -7.72
C ASP A 134 -15.53 -4.57 -6.74
N GLU A 135 -14.71 -5.54 -7.18
CA GLU A 135 -13.61 -6.09 -6.37
C GLU A 135 -12.56 -5.01 -6.04
N VAL A 136 -12.20 -4.17 -7.01
CA VAL A 136 -11.27 -3.06 -6.80
C VAL A 136 -11.86 -2.05 -5.79
N VAL A 137 -13.15 -1.72 -5.92
CA VAL A 137 -13.85 -0.83 -4.99
C VAL A 137 -13.84 -1.41 -3.57
N ASP A 138 -14.11 -2.70 -3.41
CA ASP A 138 -14.14 -3.35 -2.10
C ASP A 138 -12.75 -3.36 -1.44
N VAL A 139 -11.70 -3.68 -2.21
CA VAL A 139 -10.31 -3.65 -1.74
C VAL A 139 -9.90 -2.24 -1.32
N LEU A 140 -10.20 -1.23 -2.14
CA LEU A 140 -9.85 0.16 -1.83
C LEU A 140 -10.64 0.68 -0.62
N THR A 141 -11.92 0.32 -0.50
CA THR A 141 -12.76 0.69 0.66
C THR A 141 -12.18 0.09 1.94
N LEU A 142 -11.78 -1.17 1.92
CA LEU A 142 -11.15 -1.82 3.08
C LEU A 142 -9.88 -1.07 3.55
N VAL A 143 -9.00 -0.71 2.61
CA VAL A 143 -7.78 0.04 2.95
C VAL A 143 -8.11 1.43 3.50
N MET A 144 -9.12 2.10 2.94
CA MET A 144 -9.53 3.43 3.42
C MET A 144 -10.22 3.40 4.78
N ASP A 145 -11.00 2.36 5.09
CA ASP A 145 -11.58 2.17 6.42
C ASP A 145 -10.49 1.97 7.48
N ALA A 146 -9.44 1.21 7.14
CA ALA A 146 -8.26 1.06 8.00
C ALA A 146 -7.53 2.40 8.18
N ALA A 147 -7.37 3.19 7.12
CA ALA A 147 -6.76 4.53 7.17
C ALA A 147 -7.59 5.50 8.03
N LEU A 148 -8.92 5.49 7.90
CA LEU A 148 -9.83 6.26 8.75
C LEU A 148 -9.67 5.90 10.22
N LEU A 149 -9.65 4.60 10.54
CA LEU A 149 -9.46 4.13 11.91
C LEU A 149 -8.10 4.58 12.46
N ALA A 150 -7.03 4.39 11.71
CA ALA A 150 -5.68 4.82 12.08
C ALA A 150 -5.63 6.34 12.28
N GLY A 151 -6.20 7.13 11.37
CA GLY A 151 -6.29 8.58 11.48
C GLY A 151 -7.05 9.03 12.73
N ARG A 152 -8.11 8.33 13.15
CA ARG A 152 -8.82 8.61 14.42
C ARG A 152 -8.01 8.27 15.66
N VAL A 153 -7.04 7.36 15.57
CA VAL A 153 -6.18 6.97 16.69
C VAL A 153 -4.98 7.91 16.79
N PHE A 154 -4.30 8.16 15.68
CA PHE A 154 -3.02 8.89 15.66
C PHE A 154 -3.17 10.42 15.56
N HIS A 155 -4.30 10.94 15.07
CA HIS A 155 -4.60 12.38 15.11
C HIS A 155 -5.43 12.80 16.34
N LYS A 156 -5.54 11.94 17.37
CA LYS A 156 -6.02 12.39 18.69
C LYS A 156 -4.99 13.35 19.30
N PRO A 157 -5.43 14.48 19.86
CA PRO A 157 -4.54 15.40 20.57
C PRO A 157 -3.88 14.74 21.78
#